data_AF-A0A7S0LFR6-F1
#
_entry.id   AF-A0A7S0LFR6-F1
#
_cell.length_a   1.000
_cell.length_b   1.000
_cell.length_c   1.000
_cell.angle_alpha   90.00
_cell.angle_beta   90.00
_cell.angle_gamma   90.00
#
_symmetry.space_group_name_H-M   'P 1'
#
loop_
_entity.id
_entity.type
_entity.pdbx_description
1 polymer ?
#
loop_
_entity_poly.entity_id
_entity_poly.type
_entity_poly.pdbx_seq_one_letter_code
_entity_poly.pdbx_strand_id
1 'polypeptide(L)'
;MVRSGGERTVFREVEGADAVAAELCLVLPTVRNAVVPSIDVLVQAERIHPFAEFSTVRSRFRLGRCAIDADVASFGHSVVELEVMCCNPTEVPEAEAAIERVATQLGMTPLGMTGGKLETFIRQRCPAMLASLVEVGILSGA
;
A
#
# COMPACT_ATOMS: atom_id res chain seq x y z
N MET A 1 -13.44 10.86 -3.00
CA MET A 1 -12.52 9.96 -3.68
C MET A 1 -11.30 9.82 -2.78
N VAL A 2 -11.10 8.65 -2.17
CA VAL A 2 -10.03 8.43 -1.19
C VAL A 2 -8.71 8.40 -1.95
N ARG A 3 -7.79 9.29 -1.58
CA ARG A 3 -6.50 9.49 -2.24
C ARG A 3 -5.53 8.41 -1.77
N SER A 4 -4.95 7.66 -2.70
CA SER A 4 -3.82 6.77 -2.43
C SER A 4 -2.55 7.62 -2.30
N GLY A 5 -2.44 8.35 -1.19
CA GLY A 5 -1.31 9.22 -0.91
C GLY A 5 -0.94 9.13 0.56
N GLY A 6 -0.44 7.95 0.97
CA GLY A 6 0.36 7.70 2.17
C GLY A 6 -0.20 8.00 3.57
N GLU A 7 -1.14 8.92 3.75
CA GLU A 7 -1.38 9.53 5.07
C GLU A 7 -2.54 8.90 5.85
N ARG A 8 -3.51 8.27 5.17
CA ARG A 8 -4.57 7.49 5.83
C ARG A 8 -5.39 6.69 4.83
N THR A 9 -5.34 5.37 4.96
CA THR A 9 -6.15 4.47 4.14
C THR A 9 -6.45 3.19 4.91
N VAL A 10 -7.72 2.82 4.92
CA VAL A 10 -8.17 1.50 5.39
C VAL A 10 -8.04 0.56 4.21
N PHE A 11 -7.21 -0.46 4.34
CA PHE A 11 -7.05 -1.49 3.32
C PHE A 11 -7.65 -2.79 3.81
N ARG A 12 -8.26 -3.53 2.88
CA ARG A 12 -8.55 -4.95 3.08
C ARG A 12 -7.34 -5.72 2.56
N GLU A 13 -6.63 -6.39 3.45
CA GLU A 13 -5.59 -7.33 3.05
C GLU A 13 -6.22 -8.58 2.43
N VAL A 14 -5.69 -8.97 1.28
CA VAL A 14 -6.14 -10.16 0.55
C VAL A 14 -4.95 -11.11 0.54
N GLU A 15 -5.08 -12.21 1.26
CA GLU A 15 -4.05 -13.22 1.41
C GLU A 15 -4.42 -14.53 0.72
N GLY A 16 -3.42 -15.22 0.19
CA GLY A 16 -3.59 -16.48 -0.52
C GLY A 16 -3.74 -16.31 -2.04
N ALA A 17 -3.10 -17.20 -2.80
CA ALA A 17 -3.02 -17.07 -4.26
C ALA A 17 -4.39 -17.02 -4.94
N ASP A 18 -5.33 -17.85 -4.51
CA ASP A 18 -6.67 -17.92 -5.10
C ASP A 18 -7.51 -16.67 -4.83
N ALA A 19 -7.43 -16.13 -3.61
CA ALA A 19 -8.14 -14.90 -3.24
C ALA A 19 -7.56 -13.69 -3.98
N VAL A 20 -6.23 -13.59 -4.08
CA VAL A 20 -5.56 -12.55 -4.86
C VAL A 20 -5.94 -12.65 -6.34
N ALA A 21 -5.93 -13.85 -6.92
CA ALA A 21 -6.35 -14.05 -8.31
C ALA A 21 -7.80 -13.63 -8.55
N ALA A 22 -8.71 -13.97 -7.63
CA ALA A 22 -10.11 -13.57 -7.73
C ALA A 22 -10.28 -12.04 -7.72
N GLU A 23 -9.55 -11.33 -6.86
CA GLU A 23 -9.58 -9.86 -6.80
C GLU A 23 -8.97 -9.21 -8.05
N LEU A 24 -7.88 -9.78 -8.56
CA LEU A 24 -7.27 -9.32 -9.82
C LEU A 24 -8.25 -9.46 -11.01
N CYS A 25 -9.05 -10.53 -11.07
CA CYS A 25 -10.09 -10.67 -12.10
C CYS A 25 -11.17 -9.58 -12.06
N LEU A 26 -11.39 -8.92 -10.92
CA LEU A 26 -12.38 -7.83 -10.83
C LEU A 26 -11.87 -6.53 -11.46
N VAL A 27 -10.55 -6.33 -11.49
CA VAL A 27 -9.91 -5.08 -11.93
C VAL A 27 -9.22 -5.21 -13.29
N LEU A 28 -8.86 -6.42 -13.71
CA LEU A 28 -8.21 -6.67 -14.98
C LEU A 28 -9.24 -6.88 -16.10
N PRO A 29 -9.08 -6.21 -17.26
CA PRO A 29 -10.12 -6.11 -18.28
C PRO A 29 -10.35 -7.40 -19.08
N THR A 30 -9.33 -8.26 -19.23
CA THR A 30 -9.28 -9.29 -20.28
C THR A 30 -9.78 -10.65 -19.80
N VAL A 31 -9.85 -10.89 -18.49
CA VAL A 31 -10.20 -12.21 -17.93
C VAL A 31 -11.59 -12.19 -17.31
N ARG A 32 -12.61 -12.40 -18.14
CA ARG A 32 -14.00 -12.69 -17.71
C ARG A 32 -14.33 -14.15 -17.97
N ASN A 33 -13.61 -15.05 -17.32
CA ASN A 33 -13.86 -16.49 -17.40
C ASN A 33 -14.70 -16.96 -16.20
N ALA A 34 -15.49 -18.03 -16.38
CA ALA A 34 -16.25 -18.65 -15.30
C ALA A 34 -15.36 -19.31 -14.22
N VAL A 35 -14.08 -19.53 -14.55
CA VAL A 35 -13.07 -20.11 -13.65
C VAL A 35 -11.98 -19.07 -13.43
N VAL A 36 -11.66 -18.81 -12.16
CA VAL A 36 -10.55 -17.94 -11.77
C VAL A 36 -9.24 -18.64 -12.12
N PRO A 37 -8.41 -18.09 -13.02
CA PRO A 37 -7.12 -18.67 -13.34
C PRO A 37 -6.08 -18.34 -12.27
N SER A 38 -4.96 -19.06 -12.25
CA SER A 38 -3.82 -18.75 -11.37
C SER A 38 -3.24 -17.36 -11.65
N ILE A 39 -2.58 -16.77 -10.64
CA ILE A 39 -1.88 -15.47 -10.76
C ILE A 39 -0.93 -15.43 -11.96
N ASP A 40 -0.13 -16.47 -12.20
CA ASP A 40 0.82 -16.50 -13.31
C ASP A 40 0.14 -16.36 -14.68
N VAL A 41 -1.02 -17.01 -14.85
CA VAL A 41 -1.82 -16.92 -16.07
C VAL A 41 -2.39 -15.52 -16.24
N LEU A 42 -2.87 -14.89 -15.16
CA LEU A 42 -3.34 -13.49 -15.19
C LEU A 42 -2.21 -12.53 -15.59
N VAL A 43 -1.06 -12.66 -14.94
CA VAL A 43 0.13 -11.85 -15.21
C VAL A 43 0.57 -11.97 -16.66
N GLN A 44 0.60 -13.18 -17.21
CA GLN A 44 0.94 -13.42 -18.61
C GLN A 44 -0.10 -12.86 -19.59
N ALA A 45 -1.39 -13.11 -19.33
CA ALA A 45 -2.48 -12.69 -20.22
C ALA A 45 -2.60 -11.16 -20.29
N GLU A 46 -2.43 -10.48 -19.17
CA GLU A 46 -2.52 -9.02 -19.05
C GLU A 46 -1.18 -8.31 -19.28
N ARG A 47 -0.12 -9.08 -19.58
CA ARG A 47 1.24 -8.56 -19.84
C ARG A 47 1.73 -7.67 -18.70
N ILE A 48 1.47 -8.10 -17.46
CA ILE A 48 1.88 -7.40 -16.25
C ILE A 48 3.38 -7.66 -16.07
N HIS A 49 4.14 -6.58 -15.91
CA HIS A 49 5.58 -6.63 -15.70
C HIS A 49 5.94 -5.91 -14.40
N PRO A 50 6.91 -6.42 -13.62
CA PRO A 50 7.44 -5.67 -12.49
C PRO A 50 7.97 -4.31 -12.96
N PHE A 51 7.57 -3.23 -12.30
CA PHE A 51 8.08 -1.87 -12.58
C PHE A 51 8.95 -1.31 -11.45
N ALA A 52 8.95 -1.97 -10.29
CA ALA A 52 9.74 -1.62 -9.12
C ALA A 52 10.18 -2.90 -8.40
N GLU A 53 11.45 -2.93 -8.00
CA GLU A 53 12.02 -3.98 -7.16
C GLU A 53 12.96 -3.33 -6.15
N PHE A 54 12.71 -3.55 -4.87
CA PHE A 54 13.55 -3.07 -3.78
C PHE A 54 13.33 -3.94 -2.54
N SER A 55 14.32 -3.96 -1.65
CA SER A 55 14.25 -4.67 -0.37
C SER A 55 14.03 -3.69 0.78
N THR A 56 13.50 -4.18 1.89
CA THR A 56 13.37 -3.42 3.13
C THR A 56 14.05 -4.15 4.28
N VAL A 57 14.71 -3.40 5.15
CA VAL A 57 15.07 -3.86 6.49
C VAL A 57 14.00 -3.33 7.44
N ARG A 58 13.29 -4.22 8.11
CA ARG A 58 12.16 -3.89 8.98
C ARG A 58 12.49 -4.17 10.44
N SER A 59 12.28 -3.17 11.29
CA SER A 59 12.22 -3.34 12.75
C SER A 59 10.77 -3.27 13.20
N ARG A 60 10.28 -4.33 13.85
CA ARG A 60 8.90 -4.43 14.31
C ARG A 60 8.78 -4.18 15.80
N PHE A 61 7.84 -3.34 16.18
CA PHE A 61 7.47 -3.07 17.57
C PHE A 61 5.96 -3.14 17.74
N ARG A 62 5.51 -3.04 18.99
CA ARG A 62 4.08 -3.00 19.31
C ARG A 62 3.85 -2.12 20.53
N LEU A 63 2.80 -1.29 20.47
CA LEU A 63 2.33 -0.50 21.60
C LEU A 63 0.81 -0.65 21.72
N GLY A 64 0.38 -1.40 22.74
CA GLY A 64 -1.02 -1.83 22.86
C GLY A 64 -1.44 -2.70 21.65
N ARG A 65 -2.54 -2.32 21.00
CA ARG A 65 -3.02 -2.99 19.77
C ARG A 65 -2.38 -2.47 18.48
N CYS A 66 -1.56 -1.43 18.55
CA CYS A 66 -0.90 -0.82 17.39
C CYS A 66 0.43 -1.51 17.09
N ALA A 67 0.56 -2.08 15.89
CA ALA A 67 1.83 -2.52 15.33
C ALA A 67 2.60 -1.30 14.80
N ILE A 68 3.92 -1.32 14.98
CA ILE A 68 4.81 -0.23 14.58
C ILE A 68 5.93 -0.86 13.75
N ASP A 69 5.93 -0.57 12.45
CA ASP A 69 6.91 -1.11 11.52
C ASP A 69 7.81 0.02 11.02
N ALA A 70 9.06 0.02 11.48
CA ALA A 70 10.09 0.95 11.03
C ALA A 70 10.90 0.31 9.89
N ASP A 71 10.74 0.86 8.68
CA ASP A 71 11.33 0.34 7.47
C ASP A 71 12.44 1.24 6.93
N VAL A 72 13.51 0.62 6.46
CA VAL A 72 14.55 1.24 5.63
C VAL A 72 14.58 0.51 4.29
N ALA A 73 14.20 1.19 3.22
CA ALA A 73 14.23 0.63 1.87
C ALA A 73 15.62 0.75 1.24
N SER A 74 15.99 -0.20 0.38
CA SER A 74 17.32 -0.27 -0.26
C SER A 74 17.68 0.94 -1.13
N PHE A 75 16.70 1.77 -1.48
CA PHE A 75 16.90 3.00 -2.25
C PHE A 75 17.03 4.27 -1.37
N GLY A 76 17.13 4.12 -0.05
CA GLY A 76 17.45 5.20 0.89
C GLY A 76 16.26 5.90 1.53
N HIS A 77 15.03 5.47 1.26
CA HIS A 77 13.83 5.97 1.95
C HIS A 77 13.59 5.20 3.24
N SER A 78 13.24 5.93 4.31
CA SER A 78 12.86 5.34 5.60
C SER A 78 11.49 5.85 6.01
N VAL A 79 10.66 4.98 6.57
CA VAL A 79 9.29 5.28 6.98
C VAL A 79 8.90 4.45 8.19
N VAL A 80 8.02 5.00 9.03
CA VAL A 80 7.36 4.26 10.11
C VAL A 80 5.88 4.11 9.75
N GLU A 81 5.39 2.87 9.78
CA GLU A 81 3.99 2.53 9.57
C GLU A 81 3.36 2.18 10.92
N LEU A 82 2.25 2.84 11.26
CA LEU A 82 1.41 2.53 12.42
C LEU A 82 0.17 1.80 11.93
N GLU A 83 -0.03 0.57 12.39
CA GLU A 83 -1.08 -0.29 11.87
C GLU A 83 -1.91 -0.92 12.99
N VAL A 84 -3.22 -0.98 12.77
CA VAL A 84 -4.15 -1.72 13.62
C VAL A 84 -5.02 -2.58 12.72
N MET A 85 -4.85 -3.90 12.83
CA MET A 85 -5.72 -4.85 12.14
C MET A 85 -7.12 -4.82 12.75
N CYS A 86 -8.13 -4.72 11.88
CA CYS A 86 -9.55 -4.73 12.25
C CYS A 86 -10.18 -6.01 11.72
N CYS A 87 -11.03 -6.66 12.52
CA CYS A 87 -11.76 -7.85 12.07
C CYS A 87 -12.99 -7.50 11.21
N ASN A 88 -13.48 -6.26 11.34
CA ASN A 88 -14.63 -5.76 10.59
C ASN A 88 -14.56 -4.22 10.46
N PRO A 89 -15.32 -3.62 9.53
CA PRO A 89 -15.28 -2.18 9.30
C PRO A 89 -15.78 -1.31 10.47
N THR A 90 -16.53 -1.85 11.43
CA THR A 90 -17.06 -1.03 12.54
C THR A 90 -15.99 -0.71 13.59
N GLU A 91 -14.86 -1.42 13.57
CA GLU A 91 -13.70 -1.17 14.43
C GLU A 91 -12.79 -0.05 13.92
N VAL A 92 -12.94 0.38 12.67
CA VAL A 92 -12.07 1.39 12.02
C VAL A 92 -11.95 2.68 12.84
N PRO A 93 -13.04 3.29 13.36
CA PRO A 93 -12.92 4.52 14.15
C PRO A 93 -12.08 4.34 15.43
N GLU A 94 -12.19 3.18 16.09
CA GLU A 94 -11.40 2.89 17.29
C GLU A 94 -9.93 2.64 16.94
N ALA A 95 -9.68 1.94 15.83
CA ALA A 95 -8.35 1.69 15.30
C ALA A 95 -7.62 3.00 14.92
N GLU A 96 -8.30 3.90 14.23
CA GLU A 96 -7.77 5.23 13.90
C GLU A 96 -7.43 6.04 15.17
N ALA A 97 -8.30 5.99 16.19
CA ALA A 97 -8.03 6.65 17.46
C ALA A 97 -6.84 6.02 18.20
N ALA A 98 -6.62 4.71 18.08
CA ALA A 98 -5.46 4.04 18.66
C ALA A 98 -4.17 4.43 17.94
N ILE A 99 -4.19 4.51 16.61
CA ILE A 99 -3.06 4.97 15.79
C ILE A 99 -2.69 6.41 16.16
N GLU A 100 -3.67 7.31 16.25
CA GLU A 100 -3.46 8.73 16.60
C GLU A 100 -2.81 8.89 17.98
N ARG A 101 -3.28 8.13 18.98
CA ARG A 101 -2.69 8.12 20.32
C ARG A 101 -1.23 7.68 20.31
N VAL A 102 -0.92 6.61 19.58
CA VAL A 102 0.45 6.09 19.46
C VAL A 102 1.34 7.07 18.69
N ALA A 103 0.84 7.67 17.60
CA ALA A 103 1.54 8.70 16.85
C ALA A 103 1.92 9.89 17.75
N THR A 104 0.95 10.38 18.53
CA THR A 104 1.16 11.48 19.50
C THR A 104 2.20 11.11 20.56
N GLN A 105 2.08 9.91 21.15
CA GLN A 105 2.98 9.45 22.20
C GLN A 105 4.42 9.31 21.71
N LEU A 106 4.62 8.93 20.45
CA LEU A 106 5.93 8.75 19.84
C LEU A 106 6.47 10.03 19.16
N GLY A 107 5.71 11.13 19.18
CA GLY A 107 6.11 12.38 18.52
C GLY A 107 6.20 12.26 17.00
N MET A 108 5.38 11.40 16.39
CA MET A 108 5.39 11.15 14.95
C MET A 108 4.73 12.32 14.21
N THR A 109 5.27 12.62 13.03
CA THR A 109 4.69 13.58 12.09
C THR A 109 4.25 12.88 10.81
N PRO A 110 3.17 13.34 10.15
CA PRO A 110 2.81 12.84 8.82
C PRO A 110 3.96 12.95 7.82
N LEU A 111 4.01 12.03 6.85
CA LEU A 111 5.07 11.98 5.83
C LEU A 111 5.03 13.16 4.84
N GLY A 112 3.92 13.92 4.78
CA GLY A 112 3.77 15.05 3.88
C GLY A 112 3.76 14.60 2.42
N MET A 113 4.56 15.26 1.57
CA MET A 113 4.56 14.99 0.12
C MET A 113 5.26 13.68 -0.28
N THR A 114 6.03 13.07 0.62
CA THR A 114 6.60 11.75 0.38
C THR A 114 5.58 10.72 0.81
N GLY A 115 5.16 9.83 -0.09
CA GLY A 115 4.24 8.76 0.27
C GLY A 115 4.96 7.59 0.95
N GLY A 116 4.30 6.43 0.98
CA GLY A 116 4.93 5.18 1.38
C GLY A 116 6.07 4.77 0.43
N LYS A 117 6.68 3.62 0.71
CA LYS A 117 7.86 3.11 -0.01
C LYS A 117 7.69 3.11 -1.53
N LEU A 118 6.59 2.56 -2.03
CA LEU A 118 6.34 2.45 -3.48
C LEU A 118 6.11 3.83 -4.14
N GLU A 119 5.33 4.71 -3.51
CA GLU A 119 5.10 6.07 -4.04
C GLU A 119 6.41 6.85 -4.10
N THR A 120 7.22 6.79 -3.03
CA THR A 120 8.53 7.45 -3.00
C THR A 120 9.46 6.88 -4.08
N PHE A 121 9.45 5.56 -4.30
CA PHE A 121 10.19 4.94 -5.40
C PHE A 121 9.76 5.49 -6.76
N ILE A 122 8.45 5.53 -7.03
CA ILE A 122 7.89 6.06 -8.29
C ILE A 122 8.33 7.51 -8.51
N ARG A 123 8.21 8.36 -7.47
CA ARG A 123 8.59 9.78 -7.56
C ARG A 123 10.08 9.97 -7.85
N GLN A 124 10.95 9.11 -7.32
CA GLN A 124 12.40 9.23 -7.50
C GLN A 124 12.93 8.56 -8.77
N ARG A 125 12.31 7.46 -9.22
CA ARG A 125 12.90 6.54 -10.20
C ARG A 125 12.06 6.34 -11.46
N CYS A 126 10.77 6.67 -11.43
CA CYS A 126 9.84 6.33 -12.51
C CYS A 126 9.08 7.58 -13.01
N PRO A 127 9.74 8.58 -13.62
CA PRO A 127 9.11 9.85 -13.99
C PRO A 127 7.94 9.69 -14.98
N ALA A 128 8.03 8.76 -15.93
CA ALA A 128 6.94 8.47 -16.86
C ALA A 128 5.71 7.90 -16.15
N MET A 129 5.92 6.96 -15.22
CA MET A 129 4.83 6.39 -14.42
C MET A 129 4.22 7.43 -13.49
N LEU A 130 5.04 8.26 -12.85
CA LEU A 130 4.56 9.37 -12.03
C LEU A 130 3.64 10.28 -12.86
N ALA A 131 4.07 10.66 -14.06
CA ALA A 131 3.27 11.52 -14.93
C ALA A 131 1.91 10.89 -15.25
N SER A 132 1.87 9.61 -15.62
CA SER A 132 0.61 8.90 -15.88
C SER A 132 -0.28 8.84 -14.64
N LEU A 133 0.27 8.52 -13.46
CA LEU A 133 -0.49 8.44 -12.21
C LEU A 133 -1.03 9.80 -11.75
N VAL A 134 -0.31 10.89 -12.03
CA VAL A 134 -0.77 12.26 -11.78
C VAL A 134 -1.86 12.66 -12.77
N GLU A 135 -1.69 12.33 -14.05
CA GLU A 135 -2.66 12.61 -15.11
C GLU A 135 -4.02 11.95 -14.82
N VAL A 136 -4.01 10.69 -14.36
CA VAL A 136 -5.25 9.98 -13.99
C VAL A 136 -5.73 10.27 -12.56
N GLY A 137 -5.06 11.16 -11.83
CA GLY A 137 -5.46 11.62 -10.49
C GLY A 137 -5.29 10.60 -9.37
N ILE A 138 -4.47 9.55 -9.58
CA ILE A 138 -4.12 8.57 -8.53
C ILE A 138 -3.15 9.20 -7.53
N LEU A 139 -2.12 9.89 -8.03
CA LEU A 139 -1.15 10.65 -7.22
C LEU A 139 -1.36 12.15 -7.43
N SER A 140 -0.99 12.95 -6.43
CA SER A 140 -0.92 14.41 -6.59
C SER A 140 0.38 14.83 -7.29
N GLY A 141 0.27 15.86 -8.13
CA GLY A 141 1.42 16.62 -8.61
C GLY A 141 2.23 17.19 -7.44
N ALA A 142 3.54 17.26 -7.62
CA ALA A 142 4.45 17.87 -6.64
C ALA A 142 4.14 19.35 -6.44
#